data_AF-A0AA88YNG2-F1
#
_entry.id   AF-A0AA88YNG2-F1
#
_cell.length_a   1.000
_cell.length_b   1.000
_cell.length_c   1.000
_cell.angle_alpha   90.00
_cell.angle_beta   90.00
_cell.angle_gamma   90.00
#
_symmetry.space_group_name_H-M   'P 1'
#
loop_
_entity.id
_entity.type
_entity.pdbx_description
1 polymer ?
#
loop_
_entity_poly.entity_id
_entity_poly.type
_entity_poly.pdbx_seq_one_letter_code
_entity_poly.pdbx_strand_id
1 'polypeptide(L)'
;MPCEENKWLQFEEVKKQLKVPYVVYADFESILEQQYGCQPDPSKASTIKLARHIPSGFTYKVVGLNQELTEDHVTYRGPDTIKVFVDHMVNLEERLTKVMINPKPLLMTNDDHKVFWEATHYHICGKMLNHDRVRDHCHISGKFRGAAHNECNLKFQLTKRIPVFFHNLRGYDAHHIMSEIGKMKRKNLKCIPQNHEKYISFSLGKLDFLDTFQFMSTSLENLVKNLAEKGISKFPHLKSYVETTHPENPNIKLQVLTRKGVYPYRYMDSFERFNETSLPHRNAFYNDLVGKDISDADYKHAERVWDVFKTTNLGEYHDLYMESDVHLLVDVFENFRNLCLEMYGLDAAHFYTAPGLAWQAALKMTGVQLELLTDPDMHLFIEKGLRGGIAMISKRYAKANNPYL
;
A
#
# COMPACT_ATOMS: atom_id res chain seq x y z
N MET A 1 -32.57 2.86 -0.95
CA MET A 1 -32.48 2.22 -2.27
C MET A 1 -32.47 3.29 -3.34
N PRO A 2 -31.90 3.01 -4.53
CA PRO A 2 -31.98 3.93 -5.66
C PRO A 2 -33.44 4.18 -6.07
N CYS A 3 -33.71 5.36 -6.61
CA CYS A 3 -34.97 5.65 -7.30
C CYS A 3 -34.93 5.13 -8.75
N GLU A 4 -36.07 5.10 -9.43
CA GLU A 4 -36.16 4.65 -10.84
C GLU A 4 -35.21 5.40 -11.78
N GLU A 5 -34.93 6.68 -11.51
CA GLU A 5 -33.99 7.49 -12.30
C GLU A 5 -32.52 7.08 -12.10
N ASN A 6 -32.19 6.48 -10.95
CA ASN A 6 -30.83 6.10 -10.56
C ASN A 6 -30.65 4.57 -10.45
N LYS A 7 -31.53 3.81 -11.11
CA LYS A 7 -31.51 2.33 -11.05
C LYS A 7 -30.41 1.70 -11.90
N TRP A 8 -29.85 2.42 -12.85
CA TRP A 8 -28.82 1.88 -13.74
C TRP A 8 -27.44 2.07 -13.16
N LEU A 9 -26.74 0.95 -12.93
CA LEU A 9 -25.34 0.92 -12.55
C LEU A 9 -24.49 0.54 -13.76
N GLN A 10 -23.52 1.40 -14.10
CA GLN A 10 -22.57 1.18 -15.18
C GLN A 10 -21.21 1.79 -14.83
N PHE A 11 -20.19 1.57 -15.67
CA PHE A 11 -18.88 2.19 -15.48
C PHE A 11 -18.89 3.67 -15.91
N GLU A 12 -18.66 4.58 -14.96
CA GLU A 12 -18.62 6.04 -15.21
C GLU A 12 -17.31 6.69 -14.77
N GLU A 13 -16.48 5.97 -14.00
CA GLU A 13 -15.30 6.48 -13.32
C GLU A 13 -14.06 6.54 -14.23
N VAL A 14 -14.20 7.21 -15.39
CA VAL A 14 -13.16 7.29 -16.44
C VAL A 14 -11.83 7.87 -15.93
N LYS A 15 -11.86 8.75 -14.93
CA LYS A 15 -10.66 9.33 -14.29
C LYS A 15 -9.76 8.27 -13.63
N LYS A 16 -10.33 7.13 -13.19
CA LYS A 16 -9.56 6.06 -12.53
C LYS A 16 -8.66 5.28 -13.48
N GLN A 17 -8.80 5.52 -14.78
CA GLN A 17 -7.90 4.99 -15.80
C GLN A 17 -6.57 5.75 -15.84
N LEU A 18 -6.52 6.97 -15.28
CA LEU A 18 -5.28 7.72 -15.15
C LEU A 18 -4.48 7.20 -13.97
N LYS A 19 -3.16 7.04 -14.14
CA LYS A 19 -2.27 6.78 -13.02
C LYS A 19 -2.35 7.94 -12.02
N VAL A 20 -2.50 7.62 -10.73
CA VAL A 20 -2.51 8.61 -9.65
C VAL A 20 -1.17 9.38 -9.66
N PRO A 21 -1.20 10.73 -9.65
CA PRO A 21 -0.02 11.58 -9.75
C PRO A 21 1.14 11.28 -8.81
N TYR A 22 0.84 11.16 -7.54
CA TYR A 22 1.78 11.02 -6.45
C TYR A 22 1.23 9.99 -5.49
N VAL A 23 2.07 9.03 -5.14
CA VAL A 23 1.77 7.99 -4.16
C VAL A 23 2.89 7.96 -3.16
N VAL A 24 2.55 7.91 -1.88
CA VAL A 24 3.51 7.80 -0.78
C VAL A 24 3.47 6.35 -0.30
N TYR A 25 4.64 5.75 -0.11
CA TYR A 25 4.80 4.47 0.56
C TYR A 25 5.55 4.71 1.85
N ALA A 26 5.07 4.14 2.95
CA ALA A 26 5.65 4.37 4.25
C ALA A 26 5.57 3.11 5.10
N ASP A 27 6.48 3.04 6.07
CA ASP A 27 6.47 2.02 7.11
C ASP A 27 7.01 2.63 8.41
N PHE A 28 6.56 2.09 9.54
CA PHE A 28 7.11 2.42 10.85
C PHE A 28 7.78 1.18 11.42
N GLU A 29 8.76 1.43 12.27
CA GLU A 29 9.15 0.43 13.24
C GLU A 29 9.02 0.94 14.66
N SER A 30 8.86 0.00 15.58
CA SER A 30 8.68 0.28 17.01
C SER A 30 9.66 -0.52 17.85
N ILE A 31 10.12 0.08 18.95
CA ILE A 31 10.71 -0.67 20.04
C ILE A 31 9.61 -1.34 20.88
N LEU A 32 9.96 -2.48 21.47
CA LEU A 32 9.09 -3.28 22.32
C LEU A 32 9.45 -3.07 23.79
N GLU A 33 8.91 -2.01 24.39
CA GLU A 33 9.12 -1.73 25.80
C GLU A 33 8.41 -2.79 26.65
N GLN A 34 9.19 -3.61 27.36
CA GLN A 34 8.67 -4.71 28.16
C GLN A 34 7.75 -4.21 29.28
N GLN A 35 6.57 -4.81 29.42
CA GLN A 35 5.61 -4.47 30.46
C GLN A 35 5.63 -5.53 31.55
N TYR A 36 6.01 -5.13 32.76
CA TYR A 36 5.96 -6.00 33.94
C TYR A 36 4.62 -5.79 34.66
N GLY A 37 3.70 -6.75 34.49
CA GLY A 37 2.38 -6.76 35.14
C GLY A 37 2.27 -7.80 36.26
N CYS A 38 1.20 -7.71 37.06
CA CYS A 38 0.85 -8.74 38.03
C CYS A 38 0.47 -10.06 37.32
N GLN A 39 0.79 -11.20 37.93
CA GLN A 39 0.35 -12.49 37.38
C GLN A 39 -1.18 -12.55 37.33
N PRO A 40 -1.77 -12.98 36.20
CA PRO A 40 -3.21 -13.09 36.09
C PRO A 40 -3.76 -14.19 37.01
N ASP A 41 -4.98 -13.95 37.49
CA ASP A 41 -5.76 -14.94 38.25
C ASP A 41 -6.07 -16.15 37.35
N PRO A 42 -5.61 -17.37 37.69
CA PRO A 42 -5.83 -18.58 36.89
C PRO A 42 -7.30 -18.94 36.70
N SER A 43 -8.20 -18.40 37.54
CA SER A 43 -9.63 -18.68 37.50
C SER A 43 -10.40 -17.77 36.52
N LYS A 44 -9.75 -16.77 35.92
CA LYS A 44 -10.38 -15.81 35.02
C LYS A 44 -9.63 -15.72 33.69
N ALA A 45 -10.37 -15.55 32.61
CA ALA A 45 -9.78 -15.20 31.32
C ALA A 45 -9.11 -13.83 31.45
N SER A 46 -7.81 -13.77 31.17
CA SER A 46 -6.99 -12.57 31.28
C SER A 46 -6.13 -12.40 30.05
N THR A 47 -5.93 -11.15 29.62
CA THR A 47 -4.96 -10.82 28.58
C THR A 47 -3.69 -10.30 29.24
N ILE A 48 -2.56 -10.96 29.02
CA ILE A 48 -1.25 -10.48 29.47
C ILE A 48 -0.71 -9.53 28.40
N LYS A 49 -0.48 -8.27 28.77
CA LYS A 49 0.24 -7.32 27.92
C LYS A 49 1.73 -7.61 28.05
N LEU A 50 2.34 -8.15 26.99
CA LEU A 50 3.76 -8.53 27.00
C LEU A 50 4.66 -7.30 26.83
N ALA A 51 4.38 -6.47 25.83
CA ALA A 51 5.17 -5.28 25.53
C ALA A 51 4.27 -4.13 25.06
N ARG A 52 4.76 -2.91 25.29
CA ARG A 52 4.20 -1.67 24.73
C ARG A 52 5.02 -1.29 23.51
N HIS A 53 4.35 -1.20 22.37
CA HIS A 53 4.96 -0.76 21.12
C HIS A 53 5.11 0.76 21.14
N ILE A 54 6.35 1.24 21.03
CA ILE A 54 6.67 2.66 20.95
C ILE A 54 7.32 2.91 19.59
N PRO A 55 6.69 3.68 18.69
CA PRO A 55 7.26 4.01 17.39
C PRO A 55 8.64 4.62 17.55
N SER A 56 9.64 3.98 16.93
CA SER A 56 11.04 4.32 17.05
C SER A 56 11.60 4.96 15.80
N GLY A 57 10.99 4.71 14.64
CA GLY A 57 11.35 5.35 13.40
C GLY A 57 10.30 5.17 12.32
N PHE A 58 10.47 5.91 11.23
CA PHE A 58 9.70 5.75 10.01
C PHE A 58 10.60 5.95 8.80
N THR A 59 10.21 5.29 7.70
CA THR A 59 10.68 5.65 6.37
C THR A 59 9.48 5.90 5.48
N TYR A 60 9.56 6.91 4.60
CA TYR A 60 8.61 7.03 3.49
C TYR A 60 9.30 7.41 2.18
N LYS A 61 8.66 7.05 1.07
CA LYS A 61 9.08 7.40 -0.29
C LYS A 61 7.91 7.93 -1.10
N VAL A 62 8.15 8.99 -1.87
CA VAL A 62 7.15 9.58 -2.77
C VAL A 62 7.43 9.15 -4.20
N VAL A 63 6.49 8.45 -4.82
CA VAL A 63 6.57 8.01 -6.21
C VAL A 63 5.65 8.86 -7.07
N GLY A 64 6.25 9.51 -8.07
CA GLY A 64 5.54 10.33 -9.04
C GLY A 64 5.12 9.55 -10.29
N LEU A 65 4.53 10.24 -11.27
CA LEU A 65 4.16 9.65 -12.57
C LEU A 65 5.35 9.15 -13.38
N ASN A 66 6.55 9.68 -13.13
CA ASN A 66 7.78 9.34 -13.81
C ASN A 66 8.96 9.47 -12.83
N GLN A 67 10.15 9.07 -13.28
CA GLN A 67 11.37 9.12 -12.46
C GLN A 67 11.71 10.55 -12.02
N GLU A 68 11.49 11.56 -12.88
CA GLU A 68 11.76 12.98 -12.59
C GLU A 68 10.90 13.54 -11.44
N LEU A 69 9.71 12.98 -11.25
CA LEU A 69 8.76 13.37 -10.20
C LEU A 69 8.81 12.44 -8.98
N THR A 70 9.64 11.40 -9.03
CA THR A 70 9.87 10.49 -7.90
C THR A 70 10.93 11.11 -7.01
N GLU A 71 10.64 11.19 -5.71
CA GLU A 71 11.56 11.77 -4.73
C GLU A 71 12.33 10.66 -4.01
N ASP A 72 13.47 11.03 -3.43
CA ASP A 72 14.20 10.14 -2.53
C ASP A 72 13.39 9.83 -1.27
N HIS A 73 13.75 8.74 -0.60
CA HIS A 73 13.10 8.38 0.66
C HIS A 73 13.57 9.29 1.79
N VAL A 74 12.73 9.41 2.81
CA VAL A 74 13.03 10.12 4.05
C VAL A 74 12.93 9.14 5.20
N THR A 75 14.03 8.99 5.94
CA THR A 75 14.10 8.16 7.15
C THR A 75 14.27 9.06 8.36
N TYR A 76 13.58 8.72 9.44
CA TYR A 76 13.72 9.37 10.72
C TYR A 76 13.67 8.31 11.83
N ARG A 77 14.55 8.44 12.82
CA ARG A 77 14.58 7.61 14.03
C ARG A 77 14.59 8.52 15.26
N GLY A 78 13.65 8.32 16.18
CA GLY A 78 13.56 9.09 17.42
C GLY A 78 12.27 8.88 18.22
N PRO A 79 12.20 9.41 19.45
CA PRO A 79 11.06 9.21 20.35
C PRO A 79 9.79 9.96 19.91
N ASP A 80 9.91 11.02 19.11
CA ASP A 80 8.79 11.80 18.56
C ASP A 80 8.39 11.38 17.13
N THR A 81 8.73 10.14 16.74
CA THR A 81 8.47 9.51 15.43
C THR A 81 7.12 9.87 14.82
N ILE A 82 6.01 9.63 15.53
CA ILE A 82 4.67 9.87 14.96
C ILE A 82 4.39 11.36 14.74
N LYS A 83 4.84 12.22 15.65
CA LYS A 83 4.64 13.66 15.52
C LYS A 83 5.41 14.19 14.31
N VAL A 84 6.69 13.83 14.19
CA VAL A 84 7.55 14.21 13.06
C VAL A 84 6.98 13.67 11.74
N PHE A 85 6.48 12.44 11.74
CA PHE A 85 5.84 11.86 10.56
C PHE A 85 4.62 12.67 10.11
N VAL A 86 3.70 13.00 11.02
CA VAL A 86 2.51 13.77 10.66
C VAL A 86 2.88 15.20 10.22
N ASP A 87 3.90 15.81 10.84
CA ASP A 87 4.45 17.10 10.39
C ASP A 87 4.96 17.01 8.94
N HIS A 88 5.72 15.95 8.62
CA HIS A 88 6.20 15.68 7.26
C HIS A 88 5.03 15.48 6.29
N MET A 89 4.02 14.68 6.65
CA MET A 89 2.85 14.42 5.81
C MET A 89 2.05 15.70 5.52
N VAL A 90 1.82 16.55 6.53
CA VAL A 90 1.10 17.82 6.35
C VAL A 90 1.83 18.75 5.38
N ASN A 91 3.16 18.89 5.53
CA ASN A 91 3.99 19.71 4.65
C ASN A 91 4.06 19.13 3.23
N LEU A 92 4.17 17.81 3.12
CA LEU A 92 4.15 17.07 1.86
C LEU A 92 2.85 17.30 1.09
N GLU A 93 1.70 17.18 1.76
CA GLU A 93 0.40 17.42 1.15
C GLU A 93 0.28 18.84 0.58
N GLU A 94 0.73 19.85 1.31
CA GLU A 94 0.69 21.24 0.88
C GLU A 94 1.58 21.48 -0.35
N ARG A 95 2.80 20.94 -0.32
CA ARG A 95 3.76 21.05 -1.42
C ARG A 95 3.24 20.36 -2.68
N LEU A 96 2.80 19.10 -2.59
CA LEU A 96 2.28 18.36 -3.73
C LEU A 96 0.96 18.94 -4.25
N THR A 97 0.12 19.47 -3.37
CA THR A 97 -1.11 20.16 -3.77
C THR A 97 -0.82 21.40 -4.62
N LYS A 98 0.18 22.20 -4.27
CA LYS A 98 0.58 23.38 -5.06
C LYS A 98 1.01 22.97 -6.46
N VAL A 99 1.76 21.87 -6.59
CA VAL A 99 2.17 21.33 -7.90
C VAL A 99 0.96 20.88 -8.71
N MET A 100 0.01 20.14 -8.10
CA MET A 100 -1.18 19.63 -8.80
C MET A 100 -2.20 20.70 -9.20
N ILE A 101 -2.18 21.88 -8.58
CA ILE A 101 -3.10 22.99 -8.91
C ILE A 101 -2.58 23.84 -10.08
N ASN A 102 -1.28 23.80 -10.37
CA ASN A 102 -0.66 24.59 -11.44
C ASN A 102 -0.40 23.72 -12.68
N PRO A 103 -1.37 23.61 -13.61
CA PRO A 103 -1.23 22.74 -14.77
C PRO A 103 -0.10 23.23 -15.68
N LYS A 104 0.80 22.31 -16.05
CA LYS A 104 1.80 22.57 -17.08
C LYS A 104 1.11 22.78 -18.44
N PRO A 105 1.65 23.70 -19.28
CA PRO A 105 1.15 23.88 -20.64
C PRO A 105 1.34 22.60 -21.46
N LEU A 106 0.52 22.46 -22.50
CA LEU A 106 0.60 21.37 -23.46
C LEU A 106 1.96 21.36 -24.16
N LEU A 107 2.64 20.22 -24.08
CA LEU A 107 3.88 19.92 -24.82
C LEU A 107 3.55 18.89 -25.89
N MET A 108 3.75 19.27 -27.15
CA MET A 108 3.57 18.41 -28.32
C MET A 108 4.84 18.37 -29.15
N THR A 109 5.21 17.17 -29.56
CA THR A 109 6.22 16.90 -30.58
C THR A 109 5.59 16.89 -31.97
N ASN A 110 6.41 16.89 -33.03
CA ASN A 110 5.90 16.78 -34.40
C ASN A 110 5.12 15.46 -34.62
N ASP A 111 5.55 14.37 -33.98
CA ASP A 111 4.85 13.09 -34.02
C ASP A 111 3.50 13.16 -33.31
N ASP A 112 3.41 13.85 -32.17
CA ASP A 112 2.13 14.06 -31.46
C ASP A 112 1.12 14.82 -32.33
N HIS A 113 1.59 15.81 -33.09
CA HIS A 113 0.75 16.52 -34.04
C HIS A 113 0.23 15.58 -35.13
N LYS A 114 1.08 14.70 -35.66
CA LYS A 114 0.68 13.69 -36.64
C LYS A 114 -0.36 12.73 -36.06
N VAL A 115 -0.11 12.18 -34.87
CA VAL A 115 -1.06 11.30 -34.15
C VAL A 115 -2.41 11.98 -33.95
N PHE A 116 -2.42 13.26 -33.57
CA PHE A 116 -3.67 14.02 -33.39
C PHE A 116 -4.47 14.18 -34.69
N TRP A 117 -3.79 14.46 -35.81
CA TRP A 117 -4.44 14.68 -37.10
C TRP A 117 -4.92 13.38 -37.76
N GLU A 118 -4.15 12.30 -37.61
CA GLU A 118 -4.44 10.97 -38.18
C GLU A 118 -5.40 10.13 -37.31
N ALA A 119 -5.64 10.54 -36.07
CA ALA A 119 -6.60 9.85 -35.20
C ALA A 119 -7.96 9.71 -35.89
N THR A 120 -8.60 8.55 -35.73
CA THR A 120 -9.96 8.26 -36.23
C THR A 120 -10.95 8.02 -35.10
N HIS A 121 -10.45 7.72 -33.90
CA HIS A 121 -11.22 7.47 -32.69
C HIS A 121 -10.66 8.29 -31.52
N TYR A 122 -11.52 8.67 -30.58
CA TYR A 122 -11.12 9.34 -29.35
C TYR A 122 -10.44 8.36 -28.40
N HIS A 123 -9.32 8.77 -27.81
CA HIS A 123 -8.53 7.87 -26.96
C HIS A 123 -9.24 7.48 -25.65
N ILE A 124 -10.05 8.38 -25.08
CA ILE A 124 -10.69 8.16 -23.77
C ILE A 124 -11.89 7.21 -23.85
N CYS A 125 -12.73 7.38 -24.86
CA CYS A 125 -14.01 6.67 -24.97
C CYS A 125 -14.07 5.67 -26.12
N GLY A 126 -13.06 5.64 -26.99
CA GLY A 126 -12.98 4.73 -28.13
C GLY A 126 -13.99 4.99 -29.26
N LYS A 127 -14.84 6.02 -29.16
CA LYS A 127 -15.83 6.37 -30.19
C LYS A 127 -15.16 7.07 -31.38
N MET A 128 -15.77 7.01 -32.56
CA MET A 128 -15.27 7.70 -33.76
C MET A 128 -15.21 9.22 -33.56
N LEU A 129 -14.20 9.86 -34.15
CA LEU A 129 -14.04 11.31 -34.10
C LEU A 129 -15.21 12.03 -34.78
N ASN A 130 -15.65 13.13 -34.16
CA ASN A 130 -16.57 14.08 -34.75
C ASN A 130 -15.95 15.50 -34.71
N HIS A 131 -16.78 16.54 -34.89
CA HIS A 131 -16.29 17.93 -34.99
C HIS A 131 -15.77 18.49 -33.65
N ASP A 132 -16.17 17.92 -32.51
CA ASP A 132 -15.74 18.34 -31.17
C ASP A 132 -14.44 17.61 -30.75
N ARG A 133 -13.31 18.04 -31.31
CA ARG A 133 -11.99 17.42 -31.09
C ARG A 133 -11.07 18.34 -30.30
N VAL A 134 -10.76 17.94 -29.06
CA VAL A 134 -9.80 18.62 -28.20
C VAL A 134 -8.52 17.80 -28.00
N ARG A 135 -7.44 18.47 -27.58
CA ARG A 135 -6.15 17.86 -27.26
C ARG A 135 -6.08 17.61 -25.76
N ASP A 136 -6.15 16.35 -25.35
CA ASP A 136 -5.95 15.95 -23.96
C ASP A 136 -4.45 15.86 -23.65
N HIS A 137 -4.06 16.33 -22.46
CA HIS A 137 -2.68 16.27 -21.99
C HIS A 137 -2.60 16.11 -20.49
N CYS A 138 -1.45 15.61 -20.04
CA CYS A 138 -1.17 15.50 -18.62
C CYS A 138 -0.85 16.88 -18.02
N HIS A 139 -1.68 17.36 -17.10
CA HIS A 139 -1.44 18.64 -16.42
C HIS A 139 -0.19 18.67 -15.52
N ILE A 140 0.45 17.52 -15.25
CA ILE A 140 1.64 17.46 -14.40
C ILE A 140 2.92 17.35 -15.23
N SER A 141 2.92 16.54 -16.30
CA SER A 141 4.09 16.39 -17.18
C SER A 141 4.04 17.31 -18.41
N GLY A 142 2.89 17.90 -18.74
CA GLY A 142 2.66 18.65 -19.97
C GLY A 142 2.43 17.78 -21.22
N LYS A 143 2.77 16.49 -21.15
CA LYS A 143 2.77 15.60 -22.33
C LYS A 143 1.36 15.36 -22.88
N PHE A 144 1.24 15.47 -24.21
CA PHE A 144 0.05 15.07 -24.97
C PHE A 144 -0.30 13.59 -24.74
N ARG A 145 -1.60 13.29 -24.73
CA ARG A 145 -2.12 11.93 -24.57
C ARG A 145 -2.91 11.46 -25.78
N GLY A 146 -3.67 12.35 -26.42
CA GLY A 146 -4.44 12.02 -27.60
C GLY A 146 -5.58 12.99 -27.88
N ALA A 147 -6.33 12.70 -28.95
CA ALA A 147 -7.58 13.37 -29.27
C ALA A 147 -8.72 12.88 -28.36
N ALA A 148 -9.50 13.82 -27.82
CA ALA A 148 -10.64 13.54 -26.93
C ALA A 148 -11.88 14.39 -27.31
N HIS A 149 -13.08 13.93 -26.92
CA HIS A 149 -14.27 14.79 -26.88
C HIS A 149 -14.09 15.84 -25.79
N ASN A 150 -14.70 17.01 -25.93
CA ASN A 150 -14.64 18.02 -24.87
C ASN A 150 -15.25 17.49 -23.56
N GLU A 151 -16.40 16.81 -23.63
CA GLU A 151 -17.05 16.23 -22.43
C GLU A 151 -16.18 15.14 -21.76
N CYS A 152 -15.62 14.22 -22.54
CA CYS A 152 -14.74 13.18 -22.01
C CYS A 152 -13.50 13.79 -21.37
N ASN A 153 -12.90 14.79 -22.01
CA ASN A 153 -11.72 15.51 -21.53
C ASN A 153 -12.01 16.19 -20.18
N LEU A 154 -13.16 16.85 -20.04
CA LEU A 154 -13.57 17.48 -18.79
C LEU A 154 -13.78 16.46 -17.65
N LYS A 155 -14.20 15.23 -17.95
CA LYS A 155 -14.34 14.14 -16.96
C LYS A 155 -13.00 13.45 -16.65
N PHE A 156 -12.04 13.49 -17.56
CA PHE A 156 -10.76 12.77 -17.49
C PHE A 156 -9.67 13.56 -16.77
N GLN A 157 -9.97 13.95 -15.54
CA GLN A 157 -9.07 14.79 -14.73
C GLN A 157 -8.21 13.96 -13.79
N LEU A 158 -6.97 14.41 -13.58
CA LEU A 158 -6.10 13.86 -12.55
C LEU A 158 -6.69 14.10 -11.16
N THR A 159 -6.63 13.06 -10.32
CA THR A 159 -7.06 13.19 -8.92
C THR A 159 -6.11 14.08 -8.14
N LYS A 160 -6.65 14.85 -7.19
CA LYS A 160 -5.88 15.63 -6.21
C LYS A 160 -5.64 14.85 -4.91
N ARG A 161 -6.14 13.62 -4.83
CA ARG A 161 -5.94 12.68 -3.72
C ARG A 161 -4.51 12.15 -3.75
N ILE A 162 -3.89 12.06 -2.58
CA ILE A 162 -2.53 11.53 -2.41
C ILE A 162 -2.64 10.27 -1.54
N PRO A 163 -2.63 9.07 -2.15
CA PRO A 163 -2.59 7.82 -1.39
C PRO A 163 -1.29 7.68 -0.61
N VAL A 164 -1.40 7.28 0.65
CA VAL A 164 -0.29 6.93 1.54
C VAL A 164 -0.46 5.47 1.91
N PHE A 165 0.37 4.61 1.32
CA PHE A 165 0.32 3.17 1.48
C PHE A 165 1.26 2.70 2.58
N PHE A 166 0.70 1.89 3.46
CA PHE A 166 1.42 1.02 4.39
C PHE A 166 1.07 -0.43 4.08
N HIS A 167 1.90 -1.38 4.50
CA HIS A 167 1.56 -2.79 4.43
C HIS A 167 1.02 -3.27 5.77
N ASN A 168 -0.24 -3.71 5.81
CA ASN A 168 -0.95 -4.08 7.03
C ASN A 168 -1.21 -2.90 8.01
N LEU A 169 -1.44 -1.70 7.45
CA LEU A 169 -1.78 -0.48 8.18
C LEU A 169 -2.84 -0.69 9.26
N ARG A 170 -3.92 -1.39 8.88
CA ARG A 170 -5.10 -1.61 9.72
C ARG A 170 -4.77 -2.46 10.94
N GLY A 171 -3.77 -3.32 10.83
CA GLY A 171 -3.37 -4.23 11.89
C GLY A 171 -2.53 -3.55 12.97
N TYR A 172 -1.87 -2.44 12.66
CA TYR A 172 -0.77 -1.93 13.49
C TYR A 172 -0.68 -0.39 13.49
N ASP A 173 -0.13 0.21 12.43
CA ASP A 173 0.30 1.63 12.42
C ASP A 173 -0.84 2.63 12.53
N ALA A 174 -2.03 2.28 12.06
CA ALA A 174 -3.20 3.16 12.06
C ALA A 174 -3.49 3.73 13.46
N HIS A 175 -3.32 2.92 14.50
CA HIS A 175 -3.59 3.32 15.88
C HIS A 175 -2.64 4.42 16.36
N HIS A 176 -1.35 4.28 16.06
CA HIS A 176 -0.33 5.27 16.42
C HIS A 176 -0.59 6.60 15.70
N ILE A 177 -0.80 6.55 14.38
CA ILE A 177 -1.04 7.74 13.56
C ILE A 177 -2.31 8.47 14.01
N MET A 178 -3.42 7.76 14.18
CA MET A 178 -4.69 8.37 14.58
C MET A 178 -4.64 9.02 15.96
N SER A 179 -3.91 8.42 16.90
CA SER A 179 -3.75 8.97 18.25
C SER A 179 -3.09 10.36 18.22
N GLU A 180 -2.14 10.59 17.31
CA GLU A 180 -1.40 11.84 17.21
C GLU A 180 -2.15 12.89 16.39
N ILE A 181 -2.80 12.48 15.29
CA ILE A 181 -3.69 13.35 14.51
C ILE A 181 -4.79 13.94 15.39
N GLY A 182 -5.39 13.13 16.26
CA GLY A 182 -6.43 13.57 17.20
C GLY A 182 -5.98 14.67 18.17
N LYS A 183 -4.69 14.67 18.56
CA LYS A 183 -4.09 15.71 19.42
C LYS A 183 -3.82 17.00 18.66
N MET A 184 -3.25 16.91 17.46
CA MET A 184 -2.77 18.08 16.71
C MET A 184 -3.87 18.90 16.04
N LYS A 185 -5.02 18.29 15.68
CA LYS A 185 -6.21 18.97 15.09
C LYS A 185 -5.91 19.93 13.92
N ARG A 186 -4.85 19.69 13.14
CA ARG A 186 -4.39 20.62 12.08
C ARG A 186 -5.22 20.59 10.81
N LYS A 187 -5.79 19.44 10.45
CA LYS A 187 -6.58 19.23 9.23
C LYS A 187 -7.82 18.40 9.50
N ASN A 188 -8.76 18.48 8.58
CA ASN A 188 -9.99 17.70 8.64
C ASN A 188 -9.66 16.20 8.52
N LEU A 189 -10.08 15.43 9.51
CA LEU A 189 -9.94 13.98 9.57
C LEU A 189 -11.24 13.33 9.08
N LYS A 190 -11.15 12.51 8.03
CA LYS A 190 -12.24 11.62 7.61
C LYS A 190 -11.83 10.18 7.87
N CYS A 191 -12.78 9.33 8.22
CA CYS A 191 -12.49 7.94 8.51
C CYS A 191 -13.59 7.03 7.96
N ILE A 192 -13.18 5.89 7.42
CA ILE A 192 -14.05 4.79 7.00
C ILE A 192 -13.82 3.64 7.99
N PRO A 193 -14.59 3.57 9.09
CA PRO A 193 -14.43 2.53 10.08
C PRO A 193 -14.92 1.18 9.53
N GLN A 194 -14.21 0.10 9.87
CA GLN A 194 -14.71 -1.26 9.68
C GLN A 194 -15.37 -1.78 10.95
N ASN A 195 -14.75 -1.52 12.10
CA ASN A 195 -15.30 -1.76 13.42
C ASN A 195 -14.71 -0.73 14.40
N HIS A 196 -14.97 -0.88 15.71
CA HIS A 196 -14.50 0.08 16.73
C HIS A 196 -12.99 0.19 16.87
N GLU A 197 -12.23 -0.82 16.42
CA GLU A 197 -10.77 -0.85 16.55
C GLU A 197 -10.07 -0.60 15.22
N LYS A 198 -10.65 -1.09 14.13
CA LYS A 198 -9.99 -1.17 12.83
C LYS A 198 -10.68 -0.31 11.78
N TYR A 199 -9.85 0.38 11.00
CA TYR A 199 -10.28 1.31 9.96
C TYR A 199 -9.95 0.73 8.57
N ILE A 200 -10.87 0.87 7.61
CA ILE A 200 -10.60 0.54 6.20
C ILE A 200 -9.60 1.56 5.64
N SER A 201 -9.82 2.84 5.96
CA SER A 201 -8.95 3.96 5.59
C SER A 201 -9.31 5.18 6.44
N PHE A 202 -8.36 6.07 6.62
CA PHE A 202 -8.59 7.41 7.15
C PHE A 202 -7.86 8.43 6.29
N SER A 203 -8.37 9.67 6.28
CA SER A 203 -7.85 10.76 5.46
C SER A 203 -7.51 11.96 6.31
N LEU A 204 -6.34 12.55 6.06
CA LEU A 204 -5.92 13.83 6.62
C LEU A 204 -5.83 14.84 5.48
N GLY A 205 -6.83 15.72 5.36
CA GLY A 205 -6.91 16.61 4.20
C GLY A 205 -7.11 15.82 2.90
N LYS A 206 -6.13 15.88 1.99
CA LYS A 206 -6.07 15.12 0.72
C LYS A 206 -5.23 13.84 0.78
N LEU A 207 -4.58 13.58 1.91
CA LEU A 207 -3.85 12.34 2.15
C LEU A 207 -4.84 11.26 2.54
N ASP A 208 -4.81 10.14 1.83
CA ASP A 208 -5.62 8.97 2.16
C ASP A 208 -4.70 7.84 2.57
N PHE A 209 -4.78 7.44 3.84
CA PHE A 209 -4.00 6.35 4.38
C PHE A 209 -4.67 5.01 4.02
N LEU A 210 -3.93 4.17 3.30
CA LEU A 210 -4.40 2.95 2.68
C LEU A 210 -3.52 1.77 3.06
N ASP A 211 -4.13 0.60 3.02
CA ASP A 211 -3.49 -0.66 3.37
C ASP A 211 -3.31 -1.52 2.13
N THR A 212 -2.06 -1.76 1.74
CA THR A 212 -1.75 -2.64 0.60
C THR A 212 -2.17 -4.09 0.85
N PHE A 213 -2.30 -4.53 2.11
CA PHE A 213 -2.78 -5.86 2.46
C PHE A 213 -4.26 -6.07 2.04
N GLN A 214 -5.04 -5.00 1.93
CA GLN A 214 -6.41 -5.05 1.40
C GLN A 214 -6.48 -5.28 -0.12
N PHE A 215 -5.34 -5.23 -0.80
CA PHE A 215 -5.18 -5.59 -2.21
C PHE A 215 -4.45 -6.93 -2.38
N MET A 216 -3.42 -7.15 -1.56
CA MET A 216 -2.53 -8.30 -1.61
C MET A 216 -2.44 -8.93 -0.22
N SER A 217 -3.36 -9.83 0.10
CA SER A 217 -3.57 -10.39 1.44
C SER A 217 -2.56 -11.48 1.83
N THR A 218 -1.27 -11.16 1.77
CA THR A 218 -0.16 -11.99 2.23
C THR A 218 0.98 -11.09 2.71
N SER A 219 1.93 -11.64 3.49
CA SER A 219 3.08 -10.88 3.98
C SER A 219 3.92 -10.27 2.85
N LEU A 220 4.55 -9.13 3.13
CA LEU A 220 5.52 -8.50 2.24
C LEU A 220 6.65 -9.46 1.84
N GLU A 221 7.12 -10.31 2.76
CA GLU A 221 8.13 -11.34 2.48
C GLU A 221 7.70 -12.27 1.33
N ASN A 222 6.47 -12.79 1.38
CA ASN A 222 5.95 -13.66 0.32
C ASN A 222 5.77 -12.88 -1.00
N LEU A 223 5.35 -11.62 -0.95
CA LEU A 223 5.18 -10.78 -2.14
C LEU A 223 6.53 -10.51 -2.82
N VAL A 224 7.55 -10.16 -2.04
CA VAL A 224 8.91 -9.93 -2.51
C VAL A 224 9.49 -11.21 -3.11
N LYS A 225 9.32 -12.35 -2.44
CA LYS A 225 9.77 -13.65 -2.96
C LYS A 225 9.15 -13.97 -4.32
N ASN A 226 7.83 -13.84 -4.44
CA ASN A 226 7.11 -14.07 -5.70
C ASN A 226 7.56 -13.10 -6.82
N LEU A 227 7.90 -11.87 -6.46
CA LEU A 227 8.39 -10.88 -7.42
C LEU A 227 9.84 -11.16 -7.83
N ALA A 228 10.69 -11.58 -6.89
CA ALA A 228 12.08 -11.97 -7.12
C ALA A 228 12.22 -13.17 -8.05
N GLU A 229 11.28 -14.12 -8.02
CA GLU A 229 11.21 -15.22 -8.99
C GLU A 229 11.07 -14.74 -10.45
N LYS A 230 10.50 -13.55 -10.67
CA LYS A 230 10.39 -12.92 -12.01
C LYS A 230 11.64 -12.13 -12.43
N GLY A 231 12.63 -12.04 -11.55
CA GLY A 231 13.92 -11.39 -11.81
C GLY A 231 14.09 -10.01 -11.16
N ILE A 232 15.36 -9.65 -10.92
CA ILE A 232 15.79 -8.42 -10.24
C ILE A 232 15.33 -7.15 -10.98
N SER A 233 15.06 -7.23 -12.29
CA SER A 233 14.52 -6.12 -13.08
C SER A 233 13.16 -5.61 -12.59
N LYS A 234 12.46 -6.39 -11.75
CA LYS A 234 11.21 -6.01 -11.10
C LYS A 234 11.39 -5.13 -9.86
N PHE A 235 12.63 -4.82 -9.47
CA PHE A 235 12.96 -3.97 -8.33
C PHE A 235 13.68 -2.67 -8.73
N PRO A 236 13.11 -1.83 -9.61
CA PRO A 236 13.76 -0.59 -10.05
C PRO A 236 13.97 0.42 -8.92
N HIS A 237 13.06 0.52 -7.95
CA HIS A 237 13.18 1.50 -6.87
C HIS A 237 14.22 1.07 -5.84
N LEU A 238 14.25 -0.21 -5.46
CA LEU A 238 15.31 -0.76 -4.61
C LEU A 238 16.67 -0.67 -5.29
N LYS A 239 16.75 -0.98 -6.59
CA LYS A 239 17.98 -0.84 -7.37
C LYS A 239 18.49 0.60 -7.34
N SER A 240 17.61 1.57 -7.63
CA SER A 240 17.96 3.00 -7.57
C SER A 240 18.42 3.43 -6.19
N TYR A 241 17.80 2.93 -5.11
CA TYR A 241 18.24 3.20 -3.74
C TYR A 241 19.65 2.67 -3.48
N VAL A 242 19.93 1.42 -3.85
CA VAL A 242 21.25 0.83 -3.67
C VAL A 242 22.30 1.58 -4.48
N GLU A 243 22.02 1.92 -5.74
CA GLU A 243 22.98 2.62 -6.61
C GLU A 243 23.29 4.04 -6.13
N THR A 244 22.30 4.75 -5.56
CA THR A 244 22.47 6.14 -5.11
C THR A 244 23.01 6.24 -3.68
N THR A 245 22.43 5.50 -2.74
CA THR A 245 22.76 5.61 -1.30
C THR A 245 23.91 4.70 -0.89
N HIS A 246 24.12 3.60 -1.61
CA HIS A 246 25.04 2.52 -1.25
C HIS A 246 25.92 2.09 -2.44
N PRO A 247 26.66 3.03 -3.06
CA PRO A 247 27.28 2.82 -4.38
C PRO A 247 28.40 1.78 -4.40
N GLU A 248 28.91 1.35 -3.24
CA GLU A 248 29.92 0.31 -3.14
C GLU A 248 29.33 -1.09 -3.26
N ASN A 249 29.81 -1.86 -4.25
CA ASN A 249 29.35 -3.21 -4.57
C ASN A 249 27.82 -3.34 -4.70
N PRO A 250 27.17 -2.52 -5.56
CA PRO A 250 25.71 -2.38 -5.60
C PRO A 250 25.03 -3.70 -5.99
N ASN A 251 25.67 -4.52 -6.83
CA ASN A 251 25.13 -5.83 -7.21
C ASN A 251 25.00 -6.79 -6.03
N ILE A 252 25.99 -6.82 -5.11
CA ILE A 252 25.94 -7.69 -3.93
C ILE A 252 24.89 -7.17 -2.96
N LYS A 253 24.87 -5.84 -2.72
CA LYS A 253 23.89 -5.19 -1.85
C LYS A 253 22.47 -5.41 -2.33
N LEU A 254 22.23 -5.24 -3.62
CA LEU A 254 20.92 -5.49 -4.24
C LEU A 254 20.48 -6.94 -4.04
N GLN A 255 21.35 -7.92 -4.30
CA GLN A 255 21.02 -9.34 -4.07
C GLN A 255 20.63 -9.62 -2.62
N VAL A 256 21.32 -9.01 -1.67
CA VAL A 256 21.04 -9.17 -0.24
C VAL A 256 19.69 -8.52 0.12
N LEU A 257 19.36 -7.36 -0.44
CA LEU A 257 18.10 -6.66 -0.15
C LEU A 257 16.90 -7.13 -0.97
N THR A 258 17.05 -7.97 -2.00
CA THR A 258 15.92 -8.59 -2.74
C THR A 258 15.14 -9.66 -1.97
N ARG A 259 15.23 -9.66 -0.63
CA ARG A 259 14.41 -10.43 0.30
C ARG A 259 14.14 -9.59 1.54
N LYS A 260 13.08 -9.91 2.27
CA LYS A 260 12.78 -9.22 3.53
C LYS A 260 13.93 -9.44 4.52
N GLY A 261 14.31 -8.36 5.21
CA GLY A 261 15.33 -8.38 6.25
C GLY A 261 14.88 -9.19 7.47
N VAL A 262 15.80 -9.37 8.40
CA VAL A 262 15.55 -10.07 9.67
C VAL A 262 15.78 -9.08 10.80
N TYR A 263 14.83 -8.97 11.72
CA TYR A 263 14.88 -7.96 12.77
C TYR A 263 14.72 -8.55 14.18
N PRO A 264 15.57 -8.18 15.16
CA PRO A 264 15.51 -8.71 16.52
C PRO A 264 14.48 -7.95 17.38
N TYR A 265 13.20 -8.05 17.02
CA TYR A 265 12.10 -7.29 17.63
C TYR A 265 12.10 -7.31 19.16
N ARG A 266 12.25 -8.49 19.76
CA ARG A 266 12.27 -8.67 21.22
C ARG A 266 13.45 -7.97 21.89
N TYR A 267 14.59 -7.91 21.22
CA TYR A 267 15.82 -7.29 21.73
C TYR A 267 15.78 -5.77 21.66
N MET A 268 15.07 -5.23 20.66
CA MET A 268 14.91 -3.79 20.46
C MET A 268 13.85 -3.25 21.43
N ASP A 269 14.18 -3.23 22.71
CA ASP A 269 13.29 -2.85 23.82
C ASP A 269 13.46 -1.40 24.30
N SER A 270 14.52 -0.72 23.87
CA SER A 270 14.84 0.65 24.27
C SER A 270 15.59 1.42 23.17
N PHE A 271 15.59 2.75 23.24
CA PHE A 271 16.32 3.60 22.27
C PHE A 271 17.84 3.49 22.42
N GLU A 272 18.33 3.13 23.60
CA GLU A 272 19.75 2.94 23.88
C GLU A 272 20.33 1.78 23.06
N ARG A 273 19.50 0.77 22.72
CA ARG A 273 19.89 -0.36 21.85
C ARG A 273 20.45 0.08 20.51
N PHE A 274 19.95 1.19 19.95
CA PHE A 274 20.44 1.70 18.67
C PHE A 274 21.92 2.08 18.69
N ASN A 275 22.50 2.37 19.86
CA ASN A 275 23.91 2.74 19.99
C ASN A 275 24.84 1.51 20.11
N GLU A 276 24.30 0.30 20.22
CA GLU A 276 25.12 -0.91 20.31
C GLU A 276 25.79 -1.20 18.98
N THR A 277 27.09 -1.52 19.03
CA THR A 277 27.97 -1.60 17.86
C THR A 277 28.18 -3.03 17.34
N SER A 278 27.39 -3.98 17.81
CA SER A 278 27.47 -5.39 17.42
C SER A 278 26.11 -5.96 17.14
N LEU A 279 26.03 -6.84 16.13
CA LEU A 279 24.82 -7.63 15.89
C LEU A 279 24.54 -8.55 17.11
N PRO A 280 23.31 -8.55 17.64
CA PRO A 280 22.95 -9.41 18.77
C PRO A 280 23.13 -10.89 18.46
N HIS A 281 23.36 -11.68 19.51
CA HIS A 281 23.43 -13.15 19.37
C HIS A 281 22.09 -13.73 18.88
N ARG A 282 22.12 -14.86 18.19
CA ARG A 282 20.95 -15.55 17.62
C ARG A 282 19.73 -15.66 18.54
N ASN A 283 19.95 -15.88 19.84
CA ASN A 283 18.88 -16.01 20.84
C ASN A 283 18.05 -14.73 21.02
N ALA A 284 18.59 -13.57 20.63
CA ALA A 284 17.91 -12.27 20.66
C ALA A 284 16.85 -12.12 19.55
N PHE A 285 16.83 -13.01 18.55
CA PHE A 285 15.90 -13.01 17.43
C PHE A 285 14.69 -13.93 17.63
N TYR A 286 14.42 -14.35 18.87
CA TYR A 286 13.25 -15.18 19.17
C TYR A 286 11.95 -14.45 18.83
N ASN A 287 11.06 -15.11 18.08
CA ASN A 287 9.78 -14.56 17.67
C ASN A 287 8.67 -14.95 18.67
N ASP A 288 8.25 -14.00 19.51
CA ASP A 288 7.22 -14.24 20.52
C ASP A 288 5.82 -14.49 19.91
N LEU A 289 5.53 -14.01 18.70
CA LEU A 289 4.23 -14.19 18.03
C LEU A 289 4.04 -15.63 17.54
N VAL A 290 5.12 -16.25 17.04
CA VAL A 290 5.10 -17.61 16.49
C VAL A 290 5.64 -18.64 17.51
N GLY A 291 6.31 -18.18 18.57
CA GLY A 291 6.94 -19.02 19.57
C GLY A 291 8.09 -19.85 19.00
N LYS A 292 8.90 -19.25 18.11
CA LYS A 292 9.98 -19.94 17.39
C LYS A 292 11.26 -19.13 17.38
N ASP A 293 12.38 -19.84 17.52
CA ASP A 293 13.70 -19.30 17.23
C ASP A 293 13.84 -18.98 15.73
N ILE A 294 14.70 -18.01 15.45
CA ILE A 294 15.17 -17.73 14.10
C ILE A 294 15.82 -18.96 13.45
N SER A 295 15.69 -19.12 12.14
CA SER A 295 16.42 -20.15 11.40
C SER A 295 17.90 -19.81 11.25
N ASP A 296 18.76 -20.81 11.12
CA ASP A 296 20.20 -20.57 10.91
C ASP A 296 20.49 -19.84 9.59
N ALA A 297 19.65 -20.06 8.58
CA ALA A 297 19.77 -19.38 7.29
C ALA A 297 19.43 -17.88 7.40
N ASP A 298 18.44 -17.54 8.22
CA ASP A 298 18.03 -16.15 8.44
C ASP A 298 19.01 -15.40 9.32
N TYR A 299 19.57 -16.05 10.35
CA TYR A 299 20.60 -15.42 11.16
C TYR A 299 21.88 -15.15 10.35
N LYS A 300 22.34 -16.13 9.56
CA LYS A 300 23.47 -15.93 8.62
C LYS A 300 23.19 -14.84 7.59
N HIS A 301 21.93 -14.66 7.21
CA HIS A 301 21.56 -13.55 6.34
C HIS A 301 21.69 -12.20 7.04
N ALA A 302 21.26 -12.08 8.30
CA ALA A 302 21.45 -10.88 9.10
C ALA A 302 22.94 -10.54 9.28
N GLU A 303 23.79 -11.53 9.58
CA GLU A 303 25.26 -11.38 9.63
C GLU A 303 25.80 -10.86 8.29
N ARG A 304 25.35 -11.45 7.17
CA ARG A 304 25.77 -11.03 5.84
C ARG A 304 25.33 -9.60 5.52
N VAL A 305 24.11 -9.19 5.91
CA VAL A 305 23.64 -7.80 5.73
C VAL A 305 24.56 -6.85 6.50
N TRP A 306 24.79 -7.15 7.78
CA TRP A 306 25.65 -6.35 8.65
C TRP A 306 27.05 -6.14 8.06
N ASP A 307 27.68 -7.22 7.56
CA ASP A 307 29.02 -7.17 6.98
C ASP A 307 29.07 -6.46 5.62
N VAL A 308 28.12 -6.76 4.72
CA VAL A 308 28.09 -6.20 3.35
C VAL A 308 27.82 -4.69 3.37
N PHE A 309 26.97 -4.23 4.28
CA PHE A 309 26.66 -2.81 4.45
C PHE A 309 27.61 -2.11 5.42
N LYS A 310 28.57 -2.84 6.02
CA LYS A 310 29.54 -2.34 7.00
C LYS A 310 28.87 -1.55 8.12
N THR A 311 27.74 -2.07 8.58
CA THR A 311 26.91 -1.43 9.59
C THR A 311 27.70 -1.28 10.89
N THR A 312 27.69 -0.08 11.47
CA THR A 312 28.51 0.21 12.66
C THR A 312 27.74 0.07 13.97
N ASN A 313 26.41 0.20 13.92
CA ASN A 313 25.54 0.13 15.08
C ASN A 313 24.12 -0.36 14.73
N LEU A 314 23.37 -0.80 15.74
CA LEU A 314 22.00 -1.28 15.57
C LEU A 314 21.02 -0.22 15.06
N GLY A 315 21.34 1.06 15.25
CA GLY A 315 20.61 2.17 14.63
C GLY A 315 20.70 2.14 13.12
N GLU A 316 21.92 2.12 12.57
CA GLU A 316 22.12 2.01 11.11
C GLU A 316 21.49 0.73 10.55
N TYR A 317 21.54 -0.38 11.29
CA TYR A 317 20.85 -1.61 10.91
C TYR A 317 19.33 -1.44 10.86
N HIS A 318 18.76 -0.72 11.84
CA HIS A 318 17.33 -0.38 11.90
C HIS A 318 16.89 0.51 10.73
N ASP A 319 17.67 1.55 10.43
CA ASP A 319 17.35 2.44 9.31
C ASP A 319 17.41 1.67 7.99
N LEU A 320 18.46 0.87 7.77
CA LEU A 320 18.58 0.02 6.59
C LEU A 320 17.41 -0.97 6.47
N TYR A 321 16.98 -1.57 7.58
CA TYR A 321 15.84 -2.47 7.61
C TYR A 321 14.56 -1.77 7.15
N MET A 322 14.20 -0.64 7.78
CA MET A 322 13.01 0.15 7.41
C MET A 322 13.08 0.65 5.96
N GLU A 323 14.23 1.16 5.53
CA GLU A 323 14.45 1.63 4.17
C GLU A 323 14.24 0.51 3.15
N SER A 324 14.82 -0.66 3.41
CA SER A 324 14.67 -1.82 2.54
C SER A 324 13.21 -2.26 2.43
N ASP A 325 12.48 -2.32 3.55
CA ASP A 325 11.06 -2.70 3.57
C ASP A 325 10.19 -1.72 2.76
N VAL A 326 10.44 -0.41 2.87
CA VAL A 326 9.73 0.60 2.09
C VAL A 326 10.04 0.50 0.59
N HIS A 327 11.31 0.36 0.19
CA HIS A 327 11.63 0.22 -1.25
C HIS A 327 11.08 -1.09 -1.83
N LEU A 328 11.10 -2.18 -1.06
CA LEU A 328 10.47 -3.44 -1.44
C LEU A 328 8.94 -3.30 -1.60
N LEU A 329 8.28 -2.61 -0.67
CA LEU A 329 6.85 -2.30 -0.75
C LEU A 329 6.52 -1.47 -1.99
N VAL A 330 7.34 -0.45 -2.28
CA VAL A 330 7.19 0.39 -3.48
C VAL A 330 7.24 -0.48 -4.74
N ASP A 331 8.28 -1.31 -4.89
CA ASP A 331 8.46 -2.15 -6.06
C ASP A 331 7.30 -3.17 -6.21
N VAL A 332 6.89 -3.81 -5.12
CA VAL A 332 5.77 -4.75 -5.11
C VAL A 332 4.47 -4.07 -5.55
N PHE A 333 4.12 -2.93 -4.95
CA PHE A 333 2.84 -2.29 -5.23
C PHE A 333 2.84 -1.55 -6.58
N GLU A 334 3.95 -0.95 -7.03
CA GLU A 334 4.04 -0.36 -8.37
C GLU A 334 3.91 -1.41 -9.47
N ASN A 335 4.51 -2.60 -9.28
CA ASN A 335 4.29 -3.72 -10.20
C ASN A 335 2.81 -4.13 -10.24
N PHE A 336 2.14 -4.21 -9.08
CA PHE A 336 0.71 -4.48 -9.00
C PHE A 336 -0.14 -3.41 -9.69
N ARG A 337 0.17 -2.12 -9.48
CA ARG A 337 -0.50 -0.98 -10.15
C ARG A 337 -0.37 -1.06 -11.66
N ASN A 338 0.85 -1.31 -12.16
CA ASN A 338 1.12 -1.43 -13.58
C ASN A 338 0.38 -2.64 -14.18
N LEU A 339 0.34 -3.77 -13.48
CA LEU A 339 -0.45 -4.94 -13.90
C LEU A 339 -1.96 -4.62 -13.97
N CYS A 340 -2.50 -3.88 -12.99
CA CYS A 340 -3.92 -3.48 -13.02
C CYS A 340 -4.23 -2.51 -14.18
N LEU A 341 -3.31 -1.60 -14.48
CA LEU A 341 -3.41 -0.71 -15.64
C LEU A 341 -3.34 -1.49 -16.95
N GLU A 342 -2.46 -2.50 -17.06
CA GLU A 342 -2.35 -3.33 -18.25
C GLU A 342 -3.59 -4.22 -18.45
N MET A 343 -4.04 -4.90 -17.39
CA MET A 343 -5.12 -5.89 -17.47
C MET A 343 -6.52 -5.26 -17.51
N TYR A 344 -6.73 -4.20 -16.73
CA TYR A 344 -8.06 -3.60 -16.52
C TYR A 344 -8.13 -2.15 -17.04
N GLY A 345 -7.00 -1.51 -17.35
CA GLY A 345 -6.93 -0.09 -17.65
C GLY A 345 -7.43 0.77 -16.49
N LEU A 346 -7.21 0.33 -15.25
CA LEU A 346 -7.57 1.04 -14.02
C LEU A 346 -6.37 1.02 -13.07
N ASP A 347 -6.03 2.17 -12.49
CA ASP A 347 -4.97 2.22 -11.49
C ASP A 347 -5.51 1.86 -10.10
N ALA A 348 -4.91 0.84 -9.50
CA ALA A 348 -5.26 0.35 -8.17
C ALA A 348 -5.19 1.44 -7.09
N ALA A 349 -4.32 2.45 -7.26
CA ALA A 349 -4.17 3.55 -6.30
C ALA A 349 -5.41 4.47 -6.17
N HIS A 350 -6.39 4.37 -7.07
CA HIS A 350 -7.68 5.08 -6.91
C HIS A 350 -8.64 4.39 -5.95
N PHE A 351 -8.35 3.17 -5.54
CA PHE A 351 -9.27 2.32 -4.78
C PHE A 351 -8.83 2.22 -3.32
N TYR A 352 -9.72 1.72 -2.48
CA TYR A 352 -9.43 1.43 -1.07
C TYR A 352 -9.06 -0.04 -0.86
N THR A 353 -9.62 -0.94 -1.67
CA THR A 353 -9.52 -2.40 -1.51
C THR A 353 -9.59 -3.13 -2.85
N ALA A 354 -9.14 -4.39 -2.89
CA ALA A 354 -9.23 -5.26 -4.07
C ALA A 354 -10.69 -5.46 -4.56
N PRO A 355 -11.69 -5.71 -3.69
CA PRO A 355 -13.08 -5.83 -4.14
C PRO A 355 -13.61 -4.57 -4.85
N GLY A 356 -13.23 -3.38 -4.37
CA GLY A 356 -13.63 -2.12 -5.00
C GLY A 356 -13.02 -1.95 -6.40
N LEU A 357 -11.75 -2.34 -6.55
CA LEU A 357 -11.08 -2.39 -7.86
C LEU A 357 -11.74 -3.41 -8.78
N ALA A 358 -11.94 -4.65 -8.31
CA ALA A 358 -12.52 -5.73 -9.09
C ALA A 358 -13.93 -5.40 -9.58
N TRP A 359 -14.75 -4.74 -8.75
CA TRP A 359 -16.09 -4.32 -9.13
C TRP A 359 -16.08 -3.31 -10.28
N GLN A 360 -15.21 -2.29 -10.21
CA GLN A 360 -15.09 -1.31 -11.29
C GLN A 360 -14.45 -1.91 -12.55
N ALA A 361 -13.48 -2.82 -12.40
CA ALA A 361 -12.91 -3.56 -13.51
C ALA A 361 -13.98 -4.39 -14.23
N ALA A 362 -14.82 -5.12 -13.48
CA ALA A 362 -15.90 -5.91 -14.04
C ALA A 362 -16.89 -5.05 -14.85
N LEU A 363 -17.37 -3.93 -14.29
CA LEU A 363 -18.26 -3.01 -15.00
C LEU A 363 -17.61 -2.46 -16.28
N LYS A 364 -16.32 -2.08 -16.21
CA LYS A 364 -15.59 -1.52 -17.35
C LYS A 364 -15.38 -2.55 -18.46
N MET A 365 -14.91 -3.75 -18.11
CA MET A 365 -14.55 -4.78 -19.08
C MET A 365 -15.78 -5.38 -19.77
N THR A 366 -16.89 -5.50 -19.05
CA THR A 366 -18.13 -6.06 -19.61
C THR A 366 -18.98 -5.01 -20.33
N GLY A 367 -18.83 -3.73 -19.97
CA GLY A 367 -19.71 -2.66 -20.47
C GLY A 367 -21.18 -2.83 -20.06
N VAL A 368 -21.46 -3.67 -19.06
CA VAL A 368 -22.82 -4.02 -18.63
C VAL A 368 -23.50 -2.82 -17.96
N GLN A 369 -24.81 -2.70 -18.18
CA GLN A 369 -25.71 -1.84 -17.41
C GLN A 369 -26.56 -2.75 -16.52
N LEU A 370 -26.35 -2.66 -15.21
CA LEU A 370 -27.08 -3.46 -14.22
C LEU A 370 -28.22 -2.65 -13.64
N GLU A 371 -29.43 -3.19 -13.67
CA GLU A 371 -30.57 -2.62 -12.95
C GLU A 371 -30.47 -2.98 -11.46
N LEU A 372 -30.43 -1.97 -10.61
CA LEU A 372 -30.43 -2.09 -9.17
C LEU A 372 -31.87 -2.28 -8.66
N LEU A 373 -32.01 -3.01 -7.56
CA LEU A 373 -33.31 -3.20 -6.92
C LEU A 373 -33.82 -1.87 -6.36
N THR A 374 -34.98 -1.43 -6.85
CA THR A 374 -35.70 -0.24 -6.38
C THR A 374 -36.77 -0.58 -5.33
N ASP A 375 -37.24 -1.84 -5.31
CA ASP A 375 -38.28 -2.36 -4.42
C ASP A 375 -37.67 -3.00 -3.13
N PRO A 376 -38.09 -2.56 -1.92
CA PRO A 376 -37.63 -3.16 -0.66
C PRO A 376 -37.96 -4.65 -0.52
N ASP A 377 -39.10 -5.09 -1.01
CA ASP A 377 -39.56 -6.47 -0.88
C ASP A 377 -38.70 -7.41 -1.74
N MET A 378 -38.31 -6.96 -2.94
CA MET A 378 -37.36 -7.69 -3.77
C MET A 378 -35.98 -7.77 -3.09
N HIS A 379 -35.52 -6.69 -2.47
CA HIS A 379 -34.25 -6.69 -1.74
C HIS A 379 -34.27 -7.69 -0.59
N LEU A 380 -35.30 -7.65 0.26
CA LEU A 380 -35.49 -8.59 1.38
C LEU A 380 -35.65 -10.03 0.91
N PHE A 381 -36.32 -10.25 -0.22
CA PHE A 381 -36.45 -11.58 -0.83
C PHE A 381 -35.08 -12.15 -1.22
N ILE A 382 -34.24 -11.37 -1.90
CA ILE A 382 -32.88 -11.81 -2.28
C ILE A 382 -32.01 -11.98 -1.05
N GLU A 383 -32.05 -11.06 -0.09
CA GLU A 383 -31.27 -11.12 1.15
C GLU A 383 -31.59 -12.40 1.94
N LYS A 384 -32.88 -12.75 2.09
CA LYS A 384 -33.31 -14.01 2.72
C LYS A 384 -32.82 -15.26 1.96
N GLY A 385 -32.55 -15.13 0.66
CA GLY A 385 -32.00 -16.17 -0.20
C GLY A 385 -30.48 -16.34 -0.12
N LEU A 386 -29.74 -15.35 0.41
CA LEU A 386 -28.27 -15.41 0.47
C LEU A 386 -27.82 -16.57 1.37
N ARG A 387 -26.89 -17.37 0.87
CA ARG A 387 -26.24 -18.46 1.60
C ARG A 387 -24.73 -18.29 1.49
N GLY A 388 -24.02 -18.53 2.60
CA GLY A 388 -22.56 -18.60 2.60
C GLY A 388 -22.05 -19.92 2.01
N GLY A 389 -20.74 -20.13 2.08
CA GLY A 389 -20.14 -21.42 1.74
C GLY A 389 -20.66 -22.54 2.65
N ILE A 390 -20.80 -23.75 2.09
CA ILE A 390 -21.19 -24.93 2.86
C ILE A 390 -20.05 -25.28 3.81
N ALA A 391 -20.30 -25.16 5.12
CA ALA A 391 -19.42 -25.66 6.16
C ALA A 391 -20.05 -26.91 6.78
N MET A 392 -19.49 -28.09 6.51
CA MET A 392 -19.96 -29.36 7.04
C MET A 392 -18.83 -30.09 7.76
N ILE A 393 -19.05 -30.42 9.03
CA ILE A 393 -18.20 -31.38 9.75
C ILE A 393 -18.89 -32.74 9.63
N SER A 394 -18.49 -33.55 8.65
CA SER A 394 -19.01 -34.89 8.48
C SER A 394 -18.47 -35.81 9.58
N LYS A 395 -19.34 -36.52 10.30
CA LYS A 395 -18.91 -37.71 11.06
C LYS A 395 -18.67 -38.84 10.07
N ARG A 396 -17.44 -39.38 10.03
CA ARG A 396 -17.18 -40.63 9.31
C ARG A 396 -18.01 -41.73 9.94
N TYR A 397 -18.83 -42.41 9.15
CA TYR A 397 -19.53 -43.61 9.59
C TYR A 397 -18.50 -44.71 9.83
N ALA A 398 -18.38 -45.17 11.07
CA ALA A 398 -17.58 -46.33 11.43
C ALA A 398 -18.53 -47.34 12.08
N LYS A 399 -18.72 -48.48 11.42
CA LYS A 399 -19.40 -49.64 11.99
C LYS A 399 -18.34 -50.69 12.28
N ALA A 400 -18.28 -51.15 13.53
CA ALA A 400 -17.40 -52.25 13.89
C ALA A 400 -17.80 -53.50 13.08
N ASN A 401 -16.84 -54.14 12.43
CA ASN A 401 -17.05 -55.45 11.79
C ASN A 401 -16.84 -56.57 12.82
N ASN A 402 -17.57 -56.51 13.93
CA ASN A 402 -17.60 -57.57 14.93
C ASN A 402 -19.04 -58.12 14.99
N PRO A 403 -19.28 -59.39 14.64
CA PRO A 403 -20.60 -60.00 14.69
C PRO A 403 -21.17 -60.17 16.12
N TYR A 404 -20.40 -59.84 17.16
CA TYR A 404 -20.78 -59.95 18.58
C TYR A 404 -20.81 -58.61 19.35
N LEU A 405 -20.74 -57.47 18.66
CA LEU A 405 -20.97 -56.13 19.23
C LEU A 405 -22.23 -55.48 18.66
#